data_AF-A0A562R7X6-F1
#
_entry.id   AF-A0A562R7X6-F1
#
_cell.length_a   1.000
_cell.length_b   1.000
_cell.length_c   1.000
_cell.angle_alpha   90.00
_cell.angle_beta   90.00
_cell.angle_gamma   90.00
#
_symmetry.space_group_name_H-M   'P 1'
#
loop_
_entity.id
_entity.type
_entity.pdbx_description
1 polymer ?
#
loop_
_entity_poly.entity_id
_entity_poly.type
_entity_poly.pdbx_seq_one_letter_code
_entity_poly.pdbx_strand_id
1 'polypeptide(L)'
;MSARMEGLGELRTAFGAVKEDMRLRTSRLMVASGGGVIRKESRSLAQRQGLKMTGALIKNIVIKRERTPDGLTQYNLGVRHGRHMGRNAARQLVVAKNGRVISAVVDDPFYWWFLEKGRNVYHGDGKRRRGVKSRVEATPYIAPALDNKRAEAVEAMATRLAAAIRKANGQ
;
A
#
# COMPACT_ATOMS: atom_id res chain seq x y z
N MET A 1 54.51 -7.25 -28.87
CA MET A 1 53.88 -7.75 -27.63
C MET A 1 52.41 -7.37 -27.66
N SER A 2 51.50 -8.34 -27.62
CA SER A 2 50.06 -8.06 -27.48
C SER A 2 49.68 -8.30 -26.02
N ALA A 3 49.36 -7.24 -25.29
CA ALA A 3 48.84 -7.34 -23.93
C ALA A 3 47.33 -7.59 -24.01
N ARG A 4 46.87 -8.78 -23.63
CA ARG A 4 45.45 -9.03 -23.35
C ARG A 4 45.13 -8.37 -22.02
N MET A 5 44.21 -7.40 -22.01
CA MET A 5 43.58 -6.95 -20.77
C MET A 5 42.66 -8.06 -20.27
N GLU A 6 43.13 -8.88 -19.33
CA GLU A 6 42.29 -9.77 -18.53
C GLU A 6 41.36 -8.91 -17.65
N GLY A 7 40.11 -9.33 -17.46
CA GLY A 7 39.10 -8.61 -16.65
C GLY A 7 38.02 -7.82 -17.40
N LEU A 8 38.11 -7.66 -18.73
CA LEU A 8 37.07 -6.98 -19.55
C LEU A 8 35.69 -7.69 -19.48
N GLY A 9 35.69 -9.02 -19.32
CA GLY A 9 34.46 -9.81 -19.16
C GLY A 9 33.76 -9.58 -17.82
N GLU A 10 34.53 -9.47 -16.74
CA GLU A 10 34.02 -9.15 -15.40
C GLU A 10 33.47 -7.72 -15.35
N LEU A 11 34.20 -6.78 -15.97
CA LEU A 11 33.77 -5.39 -16.12
C LEU A 11 32.42 -5.29 -16.86
N ARG A 12 32.26 -6.01 -17.98
CA ARG A 12 31.00 -6.06 -18.74
C ARG A 12 29.86 -6.61 -17.89
N THR A 13 30.13 -7.64 -17.08
CA THR A 13 29.14 -8.25 -16.19
C THR A 13 28.72 -7.29 -15.08
N ALA A 14 29.68 -6.59 -14.46
CA ALA A 14 29.43 -5.58 -13.44
C ALA A 14 28.58 -4.41 -13.97
N PHE A 15 28.89 -3.90 -15.17
CA PHE A 15 28.08 -2.87 -15.81
C PHE A 15 26.66 -3.36 -16.14
N GLY A 16 26.51 -4.62 -16.55
CA GLY A 16 25.21 -5.26 -16.74
C GLY A 16 24.38 -5.27 -15.46
N ALA A 17 24.98 -5.66 -14.33
CA ALA A 17 24.32 -5.67 -13.03
C ALA A 17 23.86 -4.28 -12.59
N VAL A 18 24.73 -3.26 -12.75
CA VAL A 18 24.40 -1.86 -12.42
C VAL A 18 23.20 -1.36 -13.23
N LYS A 19 23.16 -1.68 -14.53
CA LYS A 19 22.04 -1.32 -15.41
C LYS A 19 20.72 -1.89 -14.91
N GLU A 20 20.68 -3.18 -14.58
CA GLU A 20 19.46 -3.83 -14.09
C GLU A 20 19.03 -3.29 -12.72
N ASP A 21 19.98 -3.05 -11.80
CA ASP A 21 19.68 -2.46 -10.50
C ASP A 21 19.10 -1.04 -10.62
N MET A 22 19.67 -0.22 -11.51
CA MET A 22 19.14 1.12 -11.80
C MET A 22 17.73 1.05 -12.38
N ARG A 23 17.49 0.14 -13.31
CA ARG A 23 16.16 -0.08 -13.90
C ARG A 23 15.15 -0.50 -12.83
N LEU A 24 15.48 -1.49 -11.99
CA LEU A 24 14.60 -1.99 -10.92
C LEU A 24 14.34 -0.91 -9.85
N ARG A 25 15.36 -0.14 -9.47
CA ARG A 25 15.20 0.96 -8.51
C ARG A 25 14.29 2.04 -9.08
N THR A 26 14.48 2.39 -10.34
CA THR A 26 13.70 3.45 -11.00
C THR A 26 12.25 3.04 -11.17
N SER A 27 11.98 1.81 -11.62
CA SER A 27 10.62 1.29 -11.75
C SER A 27 9.88 1.26 -10.40
N ARG A 28 10.56 0.85 -9.33
CA ARG A 28 10.01 0.86 -7.96
C ARG A 28 9.64 2.27 -7.48
N LEU A 29 10.50 3.25 -7.75
CA LEU A 29 10.26 4.63 -7.36
C LEU A 29 9.15 5.28 -8.18
N MET A 30 9.08 4.94 -9.46
CA MET A 30 8.01 5.34 -10.36
C MET A 30 6.65 4.83 -9.86
N VAL A 31 6.49 3.53 -9.66
CA VAL A 31 5.21 2.98 -9.16
C VAL A 31 4.85 3.54 -7.78
N ALA A 32 5.85 3.77 -6.91
CA ALA A 32 5.62 4.41 -5.62
C ALA A 32 5.14 5.86 -5.73
N SER A 33 5.57 6.64 -6.74
CA SER A 33 5.08 8.01 -6.95
C SER A 33 3.63 8.01 -7.42
N GLY A 34 3.29 7.17 -8.40
CA GLY A 34 1.91 7.00 -8.87
C GLY A 34 0.96 6.55 -7.76
N GLY A 35 1.34 5.51 -7.01
CA GLY A 35 0.59 5.08 -5.83
C GLY A 35 0.46 6.19 -4.77
N GLY A 36 1.48 7.05 -4.65
CA GLY A 36 1.50 8.18 -3.73
C GLY A 36 0.38 9.19 -3.98
N VAL A 37 0.07 9.44 -5.25
CA VAL A 37 -1.05 10.30 -5.68
C VAL A 37 -2.38 9.68 -5.26
N ILE A 38 -2.60 8.42 -5.62
CA ILE A 38 -3.85 7.71 -5.32
C ILE A 38 -4.06 7.62 -3.81
N ARG A 39 -3.00 7.34 -3.04
CA ARG A 39 -3.05 7.32 -1.57
C ARG A 39 -3.51 8.66 -0.98
N LYS A 40 -3.03 9.79 -1.53
CA LYS A 40 -3.45 11.13 -1.06
C LYS A 40 -4.93 11.35 -1.36
N GLU A 41 -5.41 10.96 -2.54
CA GLU A 41 -6.82 11.07 -2.89
C GLU A 41 -7.70 10.17 -2.03
N SER A 42 -7.30 8.92 -1.77
CA SER A 42 -8.04 8.03 -0.87
C SER A 42 -8.17 8.59 0.54
N ARG A 43 -7.11 9.25 1.04
CA ARG A 43 -7.19 9.97 2.33
C ARG A 43 -8.16 11.14 2.24
N SER A 44 -8.09 11.95 1.18
CA SER A 44 -9.01 13.07 0.95
C SER A 44 -10.48 12.61 0.87
N LEU A 45 -10.77 11.55 0.13
CA LEU A 45 -12.12 10.98 0.02
C LEU A 45 -12.63 10.47 1.38
N ALA A 46 -11.83 9.65 2.08
CA ALA A 46 -12.21 9.17 3.40
C ALA A 46 -12.44 10.32 4.40
N GLN A 47 -11.67 11.41 4.27
CA GLN A 47 -11.85 12.61 5.08
C GLN A 47 -13.13 13.37 4.75
N ARG A 48 -13.45 13.55 3.46
CA ARG A 48 -14.67 14.22 2.98
C ARG A 48 -15.94 13.45 3.36
N GLN A 49 -15.88 12.12 3.30
CA GLN A 49 -16.98 11.21 3.67
C GLN A 49 -17.18 11.12 5.19
N GLY A 50 -16.38 11.81 6.01
CA GLY A 50 -16.53 11.79 7.46
C GLY A 50 -16.11 10.47 8.13
N LEU A 51 -15.31 9.62 7.46
CA LEU A 51 -14.81 8.34 7.98
C LEU A 51 -13.70 8.52 9.04
N LYS A 52 -13.82 9.57 9.87
CA LYS A 52 -12.80 10.11 10.78
C LYS A 52 -12.95 9.71 12.25
N MET A 53 -13.85 8.78 12.61
CA MET A 53 -14.22 8.50 14.02
C MET A 53 -13.03 8.49 14.99
N THR A 54 -11.92 7.84 14.63
CA THR A 54 -10.69 7.82 15.44
C THR A 54 -9.44 8.30 14.70
N GLY A 55 -9.56 8.77 13.45
CA GLY A 55 -8.42 9.09 12.57
C GLY A 55 -7.54 7.90 12.13
N ALA A 56 -7.68 6.74 12.79
CA ALA A 56 -6.93 5.51 12.57
C ALA A 56 -6.99 5.03 11.11
N LEU A 57 -8.15 5.15 10.47
CA LEU A 57 -8.33 4.78 9.06
C LEU A 57 -7.37 5.56 8.16
N ILE A 58 -7.42 6.89 8.23
CA ILE A 58 -6.65 7.79 7.36
C ILE A 58 -5.15 7.60 7.56
N LYS A 59 -4.71 7.45 8.82
CA LYS A 59 -3.31 7.21 9.18
C LYS A 59 -2.76 5.94 8.53
N ASN A 60 -3.60 4.91 8.44
CA ASN A 60 -3.22 3.58 7.97
C ASN A 60 -3.51 3.31 6.48
N ILE A 61 -4.13 4.24 5.73
CA ILE A 61 -4.17 4.16 4.26
C ILE A 61 -2.75 4.36 3.73
N VAL A 62 -2.20 3.30 3.14
CA VAL A 62 -0.80 3.21 2.72
C VAL A 62 -0.65 2.42 1.42
N ILE A 63 0.51 2.57 0.79
CA ILE A 63 0.94 1.71 -0.31
C ILE A 63 1.92 0.70 0.28
N LYS A 64 1.65 -0.58 0.08
CA LYS A 64 2.50 -1.67 0.51
C LYS A 64 3.12 -2.33 -0.72
N ARG A 65 4.44 -2.49 -0.67
CA ARG A 65 5.17 -3.30 -1.65
C ARG A 65 5.11 -4.75 -1.20
N GLU A 66 4.66 -5.63 -2.08
CA GLU A 66 4.66 -7.07 -1.86
C GLU A 66 5.54 -7.76 -2.90
N ARG A 67 6.29 -8.75 -2.44
CA ARG A 67 7.09 -9.63 -3.30
C ARG A 67 6.22 -10.84 -3.58
N THR A 68 5.51 -10.79 -4.70
CA THR A 68 4.68 -11.90 -5.16
C THR A 68 5.61 -13.01 -5.67
N PRO A 69 5.24 -14.31 -5.56
CA PRO A 69 5.86 -15.34 -6.41
C PRO A 69 5.76 -14.88 -7.87
N ASP A 70 6.75 -15.22 -8.70
CA ASP A 70 6.89 -14.84 -10.12
C ASP A 70 7.76 -13.61 -10.42
N GLY A 71 8.55 -13.12 -9.44
CA GLY A 71 9.52 -12.05 -9.69
C GLY A 71 8.91 -10.67 -9.94
N LEU A 72 7.57 -10.58 -9.91
CA LEU A 72 6.83 -9.33 -10.00
C LEU A 72 6.85 -8.60 -8.65
N THR A 73 7.14 -7.29 -8.69
CA THR A 73 6.98 -6.42 -7.53
C THR A 73 5.63 -5.73 -7.63
N GLN A 74 4.69 -6.10 -6.76
CA GLN A 74 3.37 -5.51 -6.72
C GLN A 74 3.31 -4.39 -5.68
N TYR A 75 2.64 -3.30 -6.04
CA TYR A 75 2.33 -2.20 -5.12
C TYR A 75 0.83 -2.18 -4.89
N ASN A 76 0.42 -2.47 -3.66
CA ASN A 76 -0.98 -2.55 -3.26
C ASN A 76 -1.33 -1.31 -2.44
N LEU A 77 -2.39 -0.60 -2.85
CA LEU A 77 -3.01 0.43 -2.05
C LEU A 77 -4.01 -0.23 -1.09
N GLY A 78 -3.88 0.02 0.20
CA GLY A 78 -4.73 -0.60 1.21
C GLY A 78 -4.59 0.03 2.58
N VAL A 79 -5.20 -0.61 3.57
CA VAL A 79 -5.17 -0.16 4.96
C VAL A 79 -4.40 -1.18 5.81
N ARG A 80 -3.40 -0.71 6.57
CA ARG A 80 -2.73 -1.54 7.58
C ARG A 80 -3.65 -1.71 8.79
N HIS A 81 -3.84 -2.95 9.21
CA HIS A 81 -4.62 -3.28 10.41
C HIS A 81 -4.03 -4.53 11.08
N GLY A 82 -4.25 -4.67 12.39
CA GLY A 82 -3.77 -5.77 13.22
C GLY A 82 -2.28 -6.09 13.01
N ARG A 83 -1.97 -7.35 12.66
CA ARG A 83 -0.59 -7.82 12.44
C ARG A 83 0.14 -7.08 11.32
N HIS A 84 -0.59 -6.47 10.38
CA HIS A 84 0.00 -5.74 9.25
C HIS A 84 0.44 -4.31 9.59
N MET A 85 0.19 -3.82 10.82
CA MET A 85 0.76 -2.54 11.27
C MET A 85 2.27 -2.61 11.54
N GLY A 86 2.82 -3.81 11.69
CA GLY A 86 4.25 -4.03 11.88
C GLY A 86 4.68 -4.09 13.35
N ARG A 87 5.99 -4.16 13.56
CA ARG A 87 6.58 -4.38 14.89
C ARG A 87 6.53 -3.14 15.79
N ASN A 88 6.54 -1.95 15.20
CA ASN A 88 6.57 -0.67 15.92
C ASN A 88 5.16 -0.13 16.23
N ALA A 89 4.12 -0.93 16.03
CA ALA A 89 2.77 -0.52 16.35
C ALA A 89 2.60 -0.47 17.87
N ALA A 90 2.11 0.65 18.40
CA ALA A 90 1.81 0.80 19.82
C ALA A 90 0.75 -0.23 20.22
N ARG A 91 0.94 -0.88 21.37
CA ARG A 91 0.04 -1.91 21.89
C ARG A 91 -0.36 -1.55 23.31
N GLN A 92 -1.62 -1.79 23.62
CA GLN A 92 -2.20 -1.60 24.95
C GLN A 92 -2.84 -2.90 25.41
N LEU A 93 -2.78 -3.16 26.72
CA LEU A 93 -3.48 -4.28 27.32
C LEU A 93 -4.94 -3.88 27.54
N VAL A 94 -5.86 -4.69 27.04
CA VAL A 94 -7.30 -4.45 27.13
C VAL A 94 -7.94 -5.71 27.69
N VAL A 95 -8.91 -5.55 28.59
CA VAL A 95 -9.70 -6.65 29.11
C VAL A 95 -10.81 -6.97 28.10
N ALA A 96 -10.77 -8.18 27.53
CA ALA A 96 -11.79 -8.66 26.60
C ALA A 96 -13.11 -8.95 27.32
N LYS A 97 -14.20 -9.08 26.54
CA LYS A 97 -15.56 -9.36 27.07
C LYS A 97 -15.65 -10.63 27.94
N ASN A 98 -14.72 -11.57 27.78
CA ASN A 98 -14.62 -12.81 28.56
C ASN A 98 -13.64 -12.70 29.74
N GLY A 99 -13.25 -11.49 30.14
CA GLY A 99 -12.32 -11.23 31.25
C GLY A 99 -10.84 -11.47 30.93
N ARG A 100 -10.49 -11.97 29.73
CA ARG A 100 -9.09 -12.21 29.36
C ARG A 100 -8.38 -10.90 29.01
N VAL A 101 -7.18 -10.71 29.54
CA VAL A 101 -6.30 -9.61 29.13
C VAL A 101 -5.71 -9.93 27.76
N ILE A 102 -5.95 -9.07 26.78
CA ILE A 102 -5.43 -9.17 25.41
C ILE A 102 -4.56 -7.97 25.08
N SER A 103 -3.53 -8.17 24.26
CA SER A 103 -2.77 -7.08 23.67
C SER A 103 -3.47 -6.59 22.40
N ALA A 104 -4.04 -5.38 22.46
CA ALA A 104 -4.69 -4.72 21.34
C ALA A 104 -3.76 -3.69 20.70
N VAL A 105 -3.78 -3.58 19.38
CA VAL A 105 -3.01 -2.55 18.66
C VAL A 105 -3.76 -1.23 18.74
N VAL A 106 -3.06 -0.16 19.10
CA VAL A 106 -3.59 1.21 19.12
C VAL A 106 -3.78 1.69 17.68
N ASP A 107 -4.82 2.50 17.43
CA ASP A 107 -5.19 2.99 16.10
C ASP A 107 -5.45 1.87 15.08
N ASP A 108 -6.11 0.77 15.47
CA ASP A 108 -6.40 -0.34 14.57
C ASP A 108 -7.70 -0.17 13.78
N PRO A 109 -7.64 0.16 12.46
CA PRO A 109 -8.84 0.32 11.66
C PRO A 109 -9.34 -1.04 11.15
N PHE A 110 -9.58 -2.02 12.03
CA PHE A 110 -10.05 -3.36 11.66
C PHE A 110 -11.32 -3.34 10.79
N TYR A 111 -12.10 -2.25 10.91
CA TYR A 111 -13.36 -2.01 10.21
C TYR A 111 -13.21 -1.48 8.78
N TRP A 112 -11.99 -1.20 8.30
CA TRP A 112 -11.75 -0.53 7.01
C TRP A 112 -12.47 -1.19 5.83
N TRP A 113 -12.46 -2.53 5.76
CA TRP A 113 -13.03 -3.28 4.65
C TRP A 113 -14.56 -3.27 4.65
N PHE A 114 -15.19 -3.05 5.82
CA PHE A 114 -16.63 -2.85 5.90
C PHE A 114 -17.04 -1.55 5.24
N LEU A 115 -16.20 -0.51 5.33
CA LEU A 115 -16.44 0.78 4.68
C LEU A 115 -16.20 0.65 3.18
N GLU A 116 -15.10 0.04 2.76
CA GLU A 116 -14.77 -0.07 1.34
C GLU A 116 -15.71 -1.00 0.56
N LYS A 117 -16.18 -2.10 1.17
CA LYS A 117 -16.95 -3.16 0.46
C LYS A 117 -18.39 -3.32 0.93
N GLY A 118 -18.79 -2.62 1.99
CA GLY A 118 -20.04 -2.90 2.69
C GLY A 118 -19.96 -4.18 3.52
N ARG A 119 -21.01 -4.48 4.28
CA ARG A 119 -21.10 -5.74 5.04
C ARG A 119 -22.54 -6.19 5.27
N ASN A 120 -22.72 -7.49 5.42
CA ASN A 120 -23.96 -8.07 5.91
C ASN A 120 -24.00 -8.01 7.44
N VAL A 121 -25.12 -7.57 7.98
CA VAL A 121 -25.47 -7.63 9.41
C VAL A 121 -26.37 -8.85 9.57
N TYR A 122 -26.00 -9.76 10.48
CA TYR A 122 -26.73 -11.01 10.70
C TYR A 122 -27.67 -10.88 11.91
N HIS A 123 -28.69 -11.73 11.99
CA HIS A 123 -29.58 -11.80 13.16
C HIS A 123 -28.85 -12.35 14.41
N GLY A 124 -29.07 -11.74 15.58
CA GLY A 124 -28.50 -12.14 16.88
C GLY A 124 -27.04 -11.69 17.10
N ASP A 125 -26.33 -12.36 18.01
CA ASP A 125 -24.95 -12.04 18.43
C ASP A 125 -23.86 -12.33 17.35
N GLY A 126 -24.18 -12.13 16.07
CA GLY A 126 -23.25 -12.33 14.95
C GLY A 126 -23.20 -13.77 14.40
N LYS A 127 -24.14 -14.65 14.76
CA LYS A 127 -24.18 -16.02 14.21
C LYS A 127 -24.78 -16.02 12.80
N ARG A 128 -23.93 -16.29 11.80
CA ARG A 128 -24.31 -16.45 10.36
C ARG A 128 -25.49 -17.40 10.11
N ARG A 129 -25.77 -18.30 11.05
CA ARG A 129 -26.81 -19.34 10.97
C ARG A 129 -28.26 -18.81 10.96
N ARG A 130 -28.53 -17.58 11.43
CA ARG A 130 -29.89 -17.02 11.50
C ARG A 130 -30.26 -16.11 10.31
N GLY A 131 -29.45 -16.09 9.26
CA GLY A 131 -29.68 -15.26 8.07
C GLY A 131 -29.22 -13.80 8.22
N VAL A 132 -29.25 -13.06 7.11
CA VAL A 132 -28.86 -11.65 7.02
C VAL A 132 -30.05 -10.78 7.44
N LYS A 133 -29.85 -9.95 8.48
CA LYS A 133 -30.82 -8.96 8.97
C LYS A 133 -30.88 -7.72 8.07
N SER A 134 -29.71 -7.19 7.70
CA SER A 134 -29.61 -6.01 6.84
C SER A 134 -28.25 -5.97 6.16
N ARG A 135 -28.13 -5.16 5.10
CA ARG A 135 -26.87 -4.85 4.43
C ARG A 135 -26.48 -3.42 4.73
N VAL A 136 -25.24 -3.22 5.14
CA VAL A 136 -24.62 -1.89 5.23
C VAL A 136 -23.95 -1.63 3.90
N GLU A 137 -24.38 -0.56 3.23
CA GLU A 137 -23.83 -0.13 1.96
C GLU A 137 -22.37 0.33 2.09
N ALA A 138 -21.62 0.16 1.01
CA ALA A 138 -20.23 0.58 0.95
C ALA A 138 -20.13 2.11 0.88
N THR A 139 -19.10 2.65 1.52
CA THR A 139 -18.65 4.04 1.35
C THR A 139 -17.20 3.99 0.86
N PRO A 140 -17.00 3.66 -0.43
CA PRO A 140 -15.66 3.38 -0.94
C PRO A 140 -14.84 4.65 -1.06
N TYR A 141 -13.55 4.53 -0.78
CA TYR A 141 -12.57 5.61 -0.80
C TYR A 141 -11.25 5.20 -1.48
N ILE A 142 -11.00 3.90 -1.67
CA ILE A 142 -9.84 3.41 -2.40
C ILE A 142 -10.15 3.29 -3.89
N ALA A 143 -11.21 2.56 -4.25
CA ALA A 143 -11.57 2.38 -5.67
C ALA A 143 -11.85 3.71 -6.38
N PRO A 144 -12.67 4.63 -5.84
CA PRO A 144 -12.92 5.91 -6.51
C PRO A 144 -11.68 6.80 -6.59
N ALA A 145 -10.72 6.66 -5.67
CA ALA A 145 -9.46 7.40 -5.76
C ALA A 145 -8.62 6.98 -6.97
N LEU A 146 -8.63 5.68 -7.28
CA LEU A 146 -7.94 5.16 -8.46
C LEU A 146 -8.57 5.73 -9.73
N ASP A 147 -9.89 5.72 -9.82
CA ASP A 147 -10.61 6.24 -10.98
C ASP A 147 -10.39 7.75 -11.15
N ASN A 148 -10.51 8.52 -10.07
CA ASN A 148 -10.37 9.97 -10.08
C ASN A 148 -8.96 10.43 -10.47
N LYS A 149 -7.92 9.72 -10.01
CA LYS A 149 -6.52 10.16 -10.15
C LYS A 149 -5.66 9.25 -11.02
N ARG A 150 -6.28 8.41 -11.86
CA ARG A 150 -5.54 7.50 -12.75
C ARG A 150 -4.57 8.24 -13.66
N ALA A 151 -5.04 9.29 -14.34
CA ALA A 151 -4.22 10.07 -15.26
C ALA A 151 -3.06 10.77 -14.52
N GLU A 152 -3.34 11.44 -13.42
CA GLU A 152 -2.35 12.13 -12.59
C GLU A 152 -1.32 11.15 -11.98
N ALA A 153 -1.74 9.93 -11.65
CA ALA A 153 -0.83 8.88 -11.20
C ALA A 153 0.14 8.45 -12.33
N VAL A 154 -0.35 8.32 -13.56
CA VAL A 154 0.49 8.03 -14.74
C VAL A 154 1.46 9.17 -15.03
N GLU A 155 1.01 10.41 -14.91
CA GLU A 155 1.87 11.58 -15.06
C GLU A 155 2.95 11.67 -13.97
N ALA A 156 2.59 11.38 -12.72
CA ALA A 156 3.55 11.31 -11.61
C ALA A 156 4.58 10.18 -11.79
N MET A 157 4.19 9.08 -12.45
CA MET A 157 5.10 8.02 -12.87
C MET A 157 6.05 8.52 -13.96
N ALA A 158 5.52 9.12 -15.03
CA ALA A 158 6.31 9.64 -16.15
C ALA A 158 7.31 10.73 -15.70
N THR A 159 6.86 11.67 -14.86
CA THR A 159 7.71 12.71 -14.28
C THR A 159 8.84 12.11 -13.46
N ARG A 160 8.55 11.06 -12.68
CA ARG A 160 9.57 10.39 -11.87
C ARG A 160 10.60 9.67 -12.72
N LEU A 161 10.17 9.04 -13.82
CA LEU A 161 11.05 8.42 -14.79
C LEU A 161 11.93 9.46 -15.49
N ALA A 162 11.36 10.55 -15.98
CA ALA A 162 12.11 11.62 -16.63
C ALA A 162 13.16 12.25 -15.69
N ALA A 163 12.83 12.45 -14.41
CA ALA A 163 13.78 12.92 -13.42
C ALA A 163 14.92 11.92 -13.16
N ALA A 164 14.64 10.61 -13.19
CA ALA A 164 15.66 9.58 -13.05
C ALA A 164 16.62 9.55 -14.25
N ILE A 165 16.09 9.72 -15.48
CA ILE A 165 16.88 9.81 -16.71
C ILE A 165 17.79 11.03 -16.69
N ARG A 166 17.26 12.22 -16.36
CA ARG A 166 18.06 13.44 -16.23
C ARG A 166 19.21 13.28 -15.25
N LYS A 167 18.92 12.74 -14.06
CA LYS A 167 19.94 12.45 -13.05
C LYS A 167 21.01 11.47 -13.54
N ALA A 168 20.64 10.46 -14.32
CA ALA A 168 21.60 9.51 -14.88
C ALA A 168 22.49 10.15 -15.95
N ASN A 169 21.97 11.14 -16.68
CA ASN A 169 22.68 11.87 -17.72
C ASN A 169 23.47 13.08 -17.21
N GLY A 170 23.43 13.38 -15.91
CA GLY A 170 24.13 14.53 -15.32
C GLY A 170 23.50 15.89 -15.62
N GLN A 171 22.20 15.92 -15.94
CA GLN A 171 21.41 17.13 -16.20
C GLN A 171 20.49 17.49 -15.03
#